data_AF-A0A2K8WN46-F1
#
_entry.id   AF-A0A2K8WN46-F1
#
_cell.length_a   1.000
_cell.length_b   1.000
_cell.length_c   1.000
_cell.angle_alpha   90.00
_cell.angle_beta   90.00
_cell.angle_gamma   90.00
#
_symmetry.space_group_name_H-M   'P 1'
#
loop_
_entity.id
_entity.type
_entity.pdbx_description
1 polymer ?
#
loop_
_entity_poly.entity_id
_entity_poly.type
_entity_poly.pdbx_seq_one_letter_code
_entity_poly.pdbx_strand_id
1 'polypeptide(L)' 'MYIRTNQILCSVSDFKIQEDFHLDENNRWVIMSEIIPWLEYEEEYASIFEEKIGAPAKSFRVALGSLL' A
#
# COMPACT_ATOMS: atom_id res chain seq x y z
N MET A 1 0.73 -6.35 -17.13
CA MET A 1 1.51 -7.25 -16.27
C MET A 1 1.39 -6.79 -14.84
N TYR A 2 0.95 -7.66 -13.92
CA TYR A 2 0.97 -7.39 -12.48
C TYR A 2 2.02 -8.26 -11.81
N ILE A 3 2.90 -7.66 -11.01
CA ILE A 3 3.88 -8.42 -10.23
C ILE A 3 3.41 -8.41 -8.78
N ARG A 4 2.94 -9.58 -8.31
CA ARG A 4 2.64 -9.77 -6.88
C ARG A 4 3.95 -9.74 -6.11
N THR A 5 4.21 -8.64 -5.41
CA THR A 5 5.20 -8.62 -4.35
C THR A 5 4.53 -9.14 -3.07
N ASN A 6 5.23 -9.95 -2.28
CA ASN A 6 4.81 -10.23 -0.91
C ASN A 6 4.90 -8.89 -0.15
N GLN A 7 3.80 -8.16 -0.11
CA GLN A 7 3.72 -6.94 0.68
C GLN A 7 3.69 -7.37 2.14
N ILE A 8 4.84 -7.25 2.80
CA ILE A 8 4.88 -7.29 4.26
C ILE A 8 3.97 -6.15 4.72
N LEU A 9 2.98 -6.49 5.54
CA LEU A 9 2.11 -5.50 6.17
C LEU A 9 2.98 -4.68 7.13
N CYS A 10 3.58 -3.60 6.64
CA CYS A 10 4.34 -2.67 7.46
C CYS A 10 3.33 -1.87 8.28
N SER A 11 3.34 -2.04 9.59
CA SER A 11 2.56 -1.22 10.50
C SER A 11 3.17 0.17 10.61
N VAL A 12 2.37 1.16 10.99
CA VAL A 12 2.84 2.54 11.21
C VAL A 12 3.94 2.58 12.26
N SER A 13 3.84 1.70 13.27
CA SER A 13 4.81 1.50 14.36
C SER A 13 6.18 1.00 13.90
N ASP A 14 6.23 0.34 12.73
CA ASP A 14 7.48 -0.14 12.13
C ASP A 14 8.28 1.01 11.51
N PHE A 15 7.63 2.16 11.25
CA PHE A 15 8.28 3.33 10.66
C PHE A 15 8.98 4.17 11.73
N LYS A 16 10.28 3.94 11.90
CA LYS A 16 11.15 4.72 12.79
C LYS A 16 12.08 5.61 11.97
N ILE A 17 11.86 6.93 12.02
CA ILE A 17 12.76 7.90 11.36
C ILE A 17 14.02 8.12 12.22
N GLN A 18 13.82 8.33 13.53
CA GLN A 18 14.82 8.45 14.60
C GLN A 18 14.17 7.96 15.92
N GLU A 19 14.93 7.68 16.98
CA GLU A 19 14.39 7.10 18.23
C GLU A 19 13.24 7.91 18.85
N ASP A 20 13.25 9.24 18.69
CA ASP A 20 12.26 10.15 19.27
C ASP A 20 11.19 10.66 18.29
N PHE A 21 11.18 10.16 17.04
CA PHE A 21 10.21 10.57 16.03
C PHE A 21 9.22 9.45 15.73
N HIS A 22 7.98 9.66 16.16
CA HIS A 22 6.84 8.81 15.86
C HIS A 22 5.87 9.51 14.90
N LEU A 23 5.18 8.72 14.08
CA LEU A 23 4.02 9.21 13.35
C LEU A 23 2.90 9.52 14.34
N ASP A 24 2.22 10.65 14.14
CA ASP A 24 1.01 10.99 14.91
C ASP A 24 -0.10 10.01 14.55
N GLU A 25 -0.53 9.19 15.51
CA GLU A 25 -1.61 8.21 15.34
C GLU A 25 -2.93 8.88 14.95
N ASN A 26 -3.13 10.16 15.33
CA ASN A 26 -4.33 10.92 14.96
C ASN A 26 -4.24 11.53 13.55
N ASN A 27 -3.13 11.33 12.84
CA ASN A 27 -3.01 11.80 11.47
C ASN A 27 -4.04 11.09 10.60
N ARG A 28 -4.81 11.87 9.83
CA ARG A 28 -5.87 11.35 8.95
C ARG A 28 -5.36 10.27 7.98
N TRP A 29 -4.13 10.38 7.51
CA TRP A 29 -3.50 9.40 6.62
C TRP A 29 -3.17 8.09 7.32
N VAL A 30 -2.70 8.17 8.57
CA VAL A 30 -2.42 7.01 9.43
C VAL A 30 -3.71 6.24 9.68
N ILE A 31 -4.74 6.93 10.16
CA ILE A 31 -6.08 6.35 10.40
C ILE A 31 -6.64 5.72 9.12
N MET A 32 -6.58 6.44 8.00
CA MET A 32 -7.09 5.91 6.73
C MET A 32 -6.33 4.67 6.28
N SER A 33 -5.01 4.62 6.53
CA SER A 33 -4.20 3.46 6.18
C SER A 33 -4.52 2.22 7.01
N GLU A 34 -5.10 2.36 8.20
CA GLU A 34 -5.56 1.24 9.02
C GLU A 34 -6.94 0.74 8.59
N ILE A 35 -7.78 1.62 8.03
CA ILE A 35 -9.16 1.30 7.63
C ILE A 35 -9.22 0.63 6.25
N ILE A 36 -8.29 0.96 5.33
CA ILE A 36 -8.33 0.43 3.97
C ILE A 36 -8.03 -1.09 3.96
N PRO A 37 -8.91 -1.93 3.39
CA PRO A 37 -8.67 -3.37 3.23
C PRO A 37 -7.66 -3.62 2.08
N TRP A 38 -6.38 -3.39 2.38
CA TRP A 38 -5.30 -3.43 1.38
C TRP A 38 -5.22 -4.75 0.61
N LEU A 39 -5.44 -5.89 1.28
CA LEU A 39 -5.32 -7.21 0.65
C LEU A 39 -6.44 -7.46 -0.37
N GLU A 40 -7.68 -7.17 -0.01
CA GLU A 40 -8.85 -7.37 -0.87
C GLU A 40 -8.74 -6.50 -2.12
N TYR A 41 -8.42 -5.21 -1.95
CA TYR A 41 -8.26 -4.30 -3.10
C TYR A 41 -7.00 -4.58 -3.92
N GLU A 42 -5.93 -5.09 -3.33
CA GLU A 42 -4.75 -5.53 -4.09
C GLU A 42 -5.10 -6.71 -5.00
N GLU A 43 -5.93 -7.65 -4.55
CA GLU A 43 -6.40 -8.77 -5.37
C GLU A 43 -7.31 -8.31 -6.52
N GLU A 44 -8.28 -7.44 -6.22
CA GLU A 44 -9.16 -6.85 -7.23
C GLU A 44 -8.35 -6.04 -8.26
N TYR A 45 -7.44 -5.19 -7.78
CA TYR A 45 -6.59 -4.37 -8.63
C TYR A 45 -5.69 -5.22 -9.53
N ALA A 46 -5.09 -6.27 -8.98
CA ALA A 46 -4.28 -7.21 -9.75
C ALA A 46 -5.09 -7.91 -10.87
N SER A 47 -6.37 -8.20 -10.62
CA SER A 47 -7.24 -8.88 -11.60
C SER A 47 -7.51 -8.08 -12.88
N ILE A 48 -7.34 -6.75 -12.84
CA ILE A 48 -7.54 -5.86 -13.99
C ILE A 48 -6.38 -5.97 -15.00
N PHE A 49 -5.21 -6.45 -14.57
CA PHE A 49 -4.02 -6.52 -15.41
C PHE A 49 -3.82 -7.91 -16.02
N GLU A 50 -3.48 -7.93 -17.30
CA GLU A 50 -2.99 -9.15 -17.94
C GLU A 50 -1.62 -9.55 -17.41
N GLU A 51 -1.38 -10.84 -17.19
CA GLU A 51 -0.16 -11.35 -16.55
C GLU A 51 1.09 -11.18 -17.43
N LYS A 52 0.96 -11.30 -18.76
CA LYS A 52 2.12 -11.47 -19.67
C LYS A 52 2.40 -10.29 -20.61
N ILE A 53 1.54 -9.26 -20.63
CA ILE A 53 1.61 -8.18 -21.60
C ILE A 53 1.71 -6.82 -20.89
N GLY A 54 2.56 -5.95 -21.43
CA GLY A 54 2.73 -4.56 -20.97
C GLY A 54 3.77 -4.38 -19.86
N ALA A 55 3.97 -3.12 -19.44
CA ALA A 55 4.86 -2.79 -18.34
C ALA A 55 4.28 -3.29 -16.99
N PRO A 56 5.13 -3.67 -16.02
CA PRO A 56 4.68 -4.03 -14.68
C PRO A 56 3.95 -2.87 -14.00
N ALA A 57 2.73 -3.13 -13.53
CA ALA A 57 1.99 -2.18 -12.70
C ALA A 57 2.68 -1.99 -11.33
N LYS A 58 2.49 -0.81 -10.73
CA LYS A 58 2.81 -0.57 -9.33
C LYS A 58 1.77 -1.24 -8.43
N SER A 59 2.09 -1.45 -7.16
CA SER A 59 1.12 -1.98 -6.20
C SER A 59 -0.09 -1.08 -6.04
N PHE A 60 -1.21 -1.66 -5.59
CA PHE A 60 -2.43 -0.90 -5.32
C PHE A 60 -2.17 0.26 -4.34
N ARG A 61 -1.39 0.02 -3.28
CA ARG A 61 -1.02 1.04 -2.29
C ARG A 61 -0.33 2.25 -2.90
N VAL A 62 0.57 2.06 -3.86
CA VAL A 62 1.25 3.17 -4.54
C VAL A 62 0.31 3.90 -5.48
N ALA A 63 -0.51 3.16 -6.24
CA ALA A 63 -1.48 3.75 -7.15
C ALA A 63 -2.50 4.62 -6.40
N LEU A 64 -3.13 4.06 -5.36
CA LEU A 64 -4.07 4.79 -4.52
C LEU A 64 -3.41 5.98 -3.81
N GLY A 65 -2.23 5.76 -3.21
CA GLY A 65 -1.49 6.82 -2.52
C GLY A 65 -1.05 7.98 -3.42
N SER A 66 -0.96 7.79 -4.74
CA SER A 66 -0.63 8.85 -5.69
C SER A 66 -1.84 9.72 -6.07
N LEU A 67 -3.06 9.26 -5.76
CA LEU A 67 -4.32 9.95 -6.09
C LEU A 67 -4.87 10.78 -4.93
N LEU A 68 -4.15 10.76 -3.81
CA LEU A 68 -4.54 11.23 -2.51
C LEU A 68 -3.73 12.48 -2.15
#